data_AF-T0C7D5-F1
#
_entry.id   AF-T0C7D5-F1
#
_cell.length_a   1.000
_cell.length_b   1.000
_cell.length_c   1.000
_cell.angle_alpha   90.00
_cell.angle_beta   90.00
_cell.angle_gamma   90.00
#
_symmetry.space_group_name_H-M   'P 1'
#
loop_
_entity.id
_entity.type
_entity.pdbx_description
1 polymer ?
#
loop_
_entity_poly.entity_id
_entity_poly.type
_entity_poly.pdbx_seq_one_letter_code
_entity_poly.pdbx_strand_id
1 'polypeptide(L)'
;MMNSYLKFLILLTLSFFSILARAEDRQVFEFDDNKDGKVDNIFRYKNHRLVEHLNDRNYDGKFDYQMKVVGELTTIESDNNFDLNFDRVELIEKLEKESIYKLYRIENGKRILAIEKRIQNIQHSEAVNMCSYESFLNSISSLDNLISDFDPILEKLNNGFYEFTPGVKIHKSCLDNFGNDNFETLMRNSLDKGMSCLSELGTNNKETGAKGEIANIINLLNIQLSGKVKPTSIMCNQKDYSWDGTIAFASVGSNRHKSYGVNGPFISLNPKMKSGFLNSIKNGPPKDELEGVVFHELLHNLGYRHGHGVDVSYGCEVCCFSDNKSAKASACNICLGAYDPKNEIDPNYLRDMATLSSETGLVSAEIFIYKNISRIPVNQKNIDSVFLGLATRGPGVMQEFMRQIKERGLEVSEDGSRMKKYIKKANRYRPVNKFIAQVNEAYVSAVITGFIDKQATTAKFKLSRKIKSSDLREIASRNERDSEASSKLARGVEMIEQLF
;
A
#
# COMPACT_ATOMS: atom_id res chain seq x y z
N MET A 1 43.78 -47.01 -25.47
CA MET A 1 43.90 -46.18 -24.25
C MET A 1 43.53 -44.75 -24.61
N MET A 2 42.26 -44.37 -24.41
CA MET A 2 41.78 -43.04 -24.73
C MET A 2 42.31 -42.05 -23.70
N ASN A 3 43.03 -41.04 -24.17
CA ASN A 3 43.87 -40.12 -23.40
C ASN A 3 43.04 -39.43 -22.29
N SER A 4 43.47 -39.56 -21.03
CA SER A 4 42.75 -39.09 -19.84
C SER A 4 42.40 -37.58 -19.91
N TYR A 5 43.19 -36.82 -20.66
CA TYR A 5 42.96 -35.40 -20.97
C TYR A 5 41.65 -35.13 -21.74
N LEU A 6 41.24 -36.01 -22.65
CA LEU A 6 40.03 -35.80 -23.45
C LEU A 6 38.76 -35.97 -22.61
N LYS A 7 38.78 -36.89 -21.64
CA LYS A 7 37.66 -37.07 -20.69
C LYS A 7 37.52 -35.87 -19.75
N PHE A 8 38.64 -35.28 -19.32
CA PHE A 8 38.61 -34.10 -18.45
C PHE A 8 38.11 -32.85 -19.20
N LEU A 9 38.48 -32.67 -20.47
CA LEU A 9 38.02 -31.55 -21.30
C LEU A 9 36.51 -31.62 -21.61
N ILE A 10 35.98 -32.83 -21.84
CA ILE A 10 34.54 -33.04 -22.06
C ILE A 10 33.72 -32.77 -20.79
N LEU A 11 34.23 -33.14 -19.61
CA LEU A 11 33.58 -32.83 -18.33
C LEU A 11 33.59 -31.33 -17.98
N LEU A 12 34.66 -30.61 -18.34
CA LEU A 12 34.78 -29.16 -18.13
C LEU A 12 33.93 -28.33 -19.10
N THR A 13 33.69 -28.84 -20.31
CA THR A 13 32.78 -28.21 -21.28
C THR A 13 31.30 -28.46 -20.93
N LEU A 14 30.95 -29.64 -20.40
CA LEU A 14 29.60 -29.93 -19.91
C LEU A 14 29.23 -29.11 -18.66
N SER A 15 30.17 -28.82 -17.76
CA SER A 15 29.91 -27.94 -16.60
C SER A 15 29.75 -26.48 -17.00
N PHE A 16 30.44 -26.00 -18.05
CA PHE A 16 30.26 -24.65 -18.58
C PHE A 16 28.92 -24.43 -19.31
N PHE A 17 28.40 -25.44 -20.02
CA PHE A 17 27.08 -25.34 -20.66
C PHE A 17 25.90 -25.39 -19.68
N SER A 18 26.11 -25.92 -18.48
CA SER A 18 25.07 -25.99 -17.44
C SER A 18 24.78 -24.63 -16.78
N ILE A 19 25.63 -23.62 -17.00
CA ILE A 19 25.52 -22.29 -16.36
C ILE A 19 24.71 -21.29 -17.21
N LEU A 20 24.39 -21.61 -18.46
CA LEU A 20 23.73 -20.66 -19.38
C LEU A 20 22.21 -20.83 -19.54
N ALA A 21 21.62 -21.89 -18.95
CA ALA A 21 20.16 -21.99 -18.84
C ALA A 21 19.69 -21.28 -17.58
N ARG A 22 19.81 -19.94 -17.52
CA ARG A 22 19.04 -19.14 -16.56
C ARG A 22 17.57 -19.34 -16.92
N ALA A 23 16.87 -20.17 -16.13
CA ALA A 23 15.43 -20.30 -16.23
C ALA A 23 14.82 -18.89 -16.18
N GLU A 24 14.07 -18.50 -17.20
CA GLU A 24 13.38 -17.21 -17.20
C GLU A 24 12.40 -17.18 -16.04
N ASP A 25 12.62 -16.28 -15.09
CA ASP A 25 11.68 -16.09 -13.99
C ASP A 25 10.39 -15.50 -14.56
N ARG A 26 9.33 -16.32 -14.55
CA ARG A 26 7.98 -15.91 -14.90
C ARG A 26 7.16 -15.76 -13.63
N GLN A 27 6.50 -14.62 -13.47
CA GLN A 27 5.58 -14.36 -12.38
C GLN A 27 4.24 -13.91 -12.98
N VAL A 28 3.14 -14.40 -12.41
CA VAL A 28 1.79 -14.02 -12.82
C VAL A 28 1.04 -13.63 -11.56
N PHE A 29 0.43 -12.44 -11.59
CA PHE A 29 -0.44 -11.95 -10.54
C PHE A 29 -1.84 -11.79 -11.11
N GLU A 30 -2.84 -12.37 -10.43
CA GLU A 30 -4.23 -12.38 -10.84
C GLU A 30 -5.07 -11.78 -9.70
N PHE A 31 -5.97 -10.86 -10.04
CA PHE A 31 -6.80 -10.16 -9.06
C PHE A 31 -8.26 -10.23 -9.50
N ASP A 32 -9.11 -10.77 -8.63
CA ASP A 32 -10.58 -10.66 -8.67
C ASP A 32 -10.97 -9.48 -7.76
N ASP A 33 -11.08 -8.31 -8.36
CA ASP A 33 -11.27 -7.03 -7.68
C ASP A 33 -12.69 -6.89 -7.11
N ASN A 34 -13.70 -7.39 -7.83
CA ASN A 34 -15.11 -7.30 -7.45
C ASN A 34 -15.63 -8.53 -6.66
N LYS A 35 -14.84 -9.61 -6.57
CA LYS A 35 -15.14 -10.88 -5.89
C LYS A 35 -16.29 -11.66 -6.51
N ASP A 36 -16.48 -11.55 -7.82
CA ASP A 36 -17.51 -12.31 -8.54
C ASP A 36 -17.04 -13.72 -8.97
N GLY A 37 -15.78 -14.06 -8.66
CA GLY A 37 -15.15 -15.33 -8.99
C GLY A 37 -14.46 -15.33 -10.36
N LYS A 38 -14.43 -14.20 -11.07
CA LYS A 38 -13.68 -14.00 -12.32
C LYS A 38 -12.45 -13.13 -12.05
N VAL A 39 -11.44 -13.29 -12.90
CA VAL A 39 -10.20 -12.52 -12.78
C VAL A 39 -10.35 -11.22 -13.54
N ASP A 40 -10.21 -10.09 -12.84
CA ASP A 40 -10.35 -8.74 -13.38
C ASP A 40 -9.03 -8.19 -13.90
N ASN A 41 -7.91 -8.48 -13.22
CA ASN A 41 -6.59 -8.03 -13.64
C ASN A 41 -5.61 -9.19 -13.72
N ILE A 42 -4.79 -9.21 -14.77
CA ILE A 42 -3.66 -10.13 -14.89
C ILE A 42 -2.39 -9.37 -15.25
N PHE A 43 -1.36 -9.51 -14.43
CA PHE A 43 -0.03 -8.98 -14.70
C PHE A 43 0.94 -10.14 -14.90
N ARG A 44 1.62 -10.18 -16.05
CA ARG A 44 2.64 -11.20 -16.33
C ARG A 44 4.01 -10.54 -16.44
N TYR A 45 4.94 -11.04 -15.65
CA TYR A 45 6.33 -10.61 -15.64
C TYR A 45 7.23 -11.69 -16.20
N LYS A 46 8.27 -11.25 -16.92
CA LYS A 46 9.36 -12.08 -17.40
C LYS A 46 10.68 -11.40 -17.06
N ASN A 47 11.51 -12.08 -16.28
CA ASN A 47 12.77 -11.53 -15.75
C ASN A 47 12.54 -10.17 -15.04
N HIS A 48 11.52 -10.12 -14.18
CA HIS A 48 11.10 -8.94 -13.41
C HIS A 48 10.68 -7.72 -14.25
N ARG A 49 10.38 -7.91 -15.54
CA ARG A 49 9.80 -6.87 -16.41
C ARG A 49 8.36 -7.25 -16.74
N LEU A 50 7.44 -6.30 -16.62
CA LEU A 50 6.06 -6.48 -17.05
C LEU A 50 6.06 -6.71 -18.57
N VAL A 51 5.51 -7.83 -19.01
CA VAL A 51 5.40 -8.19 -20.43
C VAL A 51 3.96 -8.28 -20.91
N GLU A 52 3.01 -8.38 -20.00
CA GLU A 52 1.59 -8.37 -20.34
C GLU A 52 0.76 -7.84 -19.17
N HIS A 53 -0.25 -7.04 -19.47
CA HIS A 53 -1.26 -6.60 -18.51
C HIS A 53 -2.65 -6.67 -19.17
N LEU A 54 -3.54 -7.45 -18.59
CA LEU A 54 -4.94 -7.57 -18.99
C LEU A 54 -5.82 -6.97 -17.89
N ASN A 55 -6.84 -6.21 -18.27
CA ASN A 55 -7.75 -5.57 -17.31
C ASN A 55 -9.19 -5.55 -17.84
N ASP A 56 -10.12 -6.03 -17.02
CA ASP A 56 -11.57 -5.99 -17.18
C ASP A 56 -12.07 -4.83 -16.30
N ARG A 57 -12.15 -3.64 -16.90
CA ARG A 57 -12.47 -2.39 -16.20
C ARG A 57 -13.97 -2.28 -15.90
N ASN A 58 -14.82 -3.04 -16.60
CA ASN A 58 -16.28 -3.02 -16.43
C ASN A 58 -16.85 -4.22 -15.65
N TYR A 59 -16.02 -5.21 -15.34
CA TYR A 59 -16.35 -6.42 -14.59
C TYR A 59 -17.38 -7.34 -15.28
N ASP A 60 -17.36 -7.42 -16.60
CA ASP A 60 -18.28 -8.29 -17.35
C ASP A 60 -17.73 -9.73 -17.57
N GLY A 61 -16.47 -9.96 -17.17
CA GLY A 61 -15.70 -11.17 -17.36
C GLY A 61 -14.88 -11.20 -18.65
N LYS A 62 -14.71 -10.06 -19.34
CA LYS A 62 -13.93 -9.93 -20.56
C LYS A 62 -12.97 -8.75 -20.45
N PHE A 63 -11.72 -8.98 -20.84
CA PHE A 63 -10.71 -7.93 -20.82
C PHE A 63 -10.95 -6.88 -21.91
N ASP A 64 -11.32 -5.68 -21.48
CA ASP A 64 -11.49 -4.51 -22.33
C ASP A 64 -10.18 -3.68 -22.46
N TYR A 65 -9.12 -4.07 -21.77
CA TYR A 65 -7.78 -3.49 -21.88
C TYR A 65 -6.72 -4.59 -21.96
N GLN A 66 -5.79 -4.46 -22.92
CA GLN A 66 -4.69 -5.41 -23.11
C GLN A 66 -3.39 -4.68 -23.47
N MET A 67 -2.37 -4.81 -22.64
CA MET A 67 -1.01 -4.37 -22.91
C MET A 67 -0.12 -5.59 -23.14
N LYS A 68 0.72 -5.55 -24.16
CA LYS A 68 1.73 -6.57 -24.44
C LYS A 68 3.06 -5.96 -24.85
N VAL A 69 4.16 -6.48 -24.30
CA VAL A 69 5.51 -6.05 -24.61
C VAL A 69 6.25 -7.19 -25.33
N VAL A 70 6.69 -6.93 -26.56
CA VAL A 70 7.47 -7.87 -27.38
C VAL A 70 8.76 -7.17 -27.81
N GLY A 71 9.87 -7.53 -27.17
CA GLY A 71 11.14 -6.83 -27.34
C GLY A 71 11.02 -5.38 -26.86
N GLU A 72 11.28 -4.44 -27.76
CA GLU A 72 11.17 -2.99 -27.49
C GLU A 72 9.82 -2.39 -27.95
N LEU A 73 8.88 -3.22 -28.42
CA LEU A 73 7.55 -2.79 -28.84
C LEU A 73 6.53 -3.07 -27.73
N THR A 74 5.85 -2.02 -27.27
CA THR A 74 4.65 -2.14 -26.44
C THR A 74 3.42 -1.89 -27.30
N THR A 75 2.46 -2.81 -27.26
CA THR A 75 1.13 -2.65 -27.86
C THR A 75 0.11 -2.55 -26.75
N ILE A 76 -0.80 -1.58 -26.82
CA ILE A 76 -1.93 -1.44 -25.91
C ILE A 76 -3.21 -1.39 -26.75
N GLU A 77 -4.16 -2.26 -26.46
CA GLU A 77 -5.48 -2.26 -27.07
C GLU A 77 -6.52 -1.94 -26.00
N SER A 78 -7.50 -1.10 -26.33
CA SER A 78 -8.52 -0.68 -25.38
C SER A 78 -9.88 -0.52 -26.05
N ASP A 79 -10.88 -1.10 -25.41
CA ASP A 79 -12.31 -0.97 -25.69
C ASP A 79 -12.83 0.05 -24.68
N ASN A 80 -12.97 1.30 -25.10
CA ASN A 80 -13.32 2.40 -24.20
C ASN A 80 -14.82 2.61 -24.09
N ASN A 81 -15.61 2.05 -25.00
CA ASN A 81 -17.07 2.10 -24.97
C ASN A 81 -17.72 0.81 -24.43
N PHE A 82 -16.91 -0.22 -24.13
CA PHE A 82 -17.30 -1.51 -23.60
C PHE A 82 -18.26 -2.29 -24.51
N ASP A 83 -18.06 -2.17 -25.83
CA ASP A 83 -18.87 -2.88 -26.83
C ASP A 83 -18.29 -4.23 -27.27
N LEU A 84 -17.21 -4.66 -26.59
CA LEU A 84 -16.42 -5.87 -26.83
C LEU A 84 -15.53 -5.81 -28.07
N ASN A 85 -15.40 -4.63 -28.70
CA ASN A 85 -14.47 -4.40 -29.78
C ASN A 85 -13.48 -3.33 -29.36
N PHE A 86 -12.19 -3.60 -29.57
CA PHE A 86 -11.17 -2.58 -29.35
C PHE A 86 -11.41 -1.40 -30.30
N ASP A 87 -11.59 -0.21 -29.72
CA ASP A 87 -11.77 1.05 -30.46
C ASP A 87 -10.46 1.84 -30.59
N ARG A 88 -9.41 1.37 -29.89
CA ARG A 88 -8.14 2.07 -29.76
C ARG A 88 -6.95 1.11 -29.70
N VAL A 89 -5.87 1.47 -30.41
CA VAL A 89 -4.58 0.78 -30.35
C VAL A 89 -3.45 1.80 -30.18
N GLU A 90 -2.61 1.61 -29.17
CA GLU A 90 -1.37 2.36 -28.99
C GLU A 90 -0.17 1.46 -29.28
N LEU A 91 0.80 1.98 -30.02
CA LEU A 91 2.10 1.36 -30.23
C LEU A 91 3.17 2.28 -29.65
N ILE A 92 4.03 1.72 -28.82
CA ILE A 92 5.18 2.41 -28.26
C ILE A 92 6.42 1.61 -28.65
N GLU A 93 7.14 2.10 -29.65
CA GLU A 93 8.39 1.51 -30.09
C GLU A 93 9.55 2.23 -29.41
N LYS A 94 10.25 1.53 -28.53
CA LYS A 94 11.39 2.09 -27.82
C LYS A 94 12.66 1.93 -28.65
N LEU A 95 13.28 3.05 -28.98
CA LEU A 95 14.60 3.12 -29.58
C LEU A 95 15.64 3.45 -28.50
N GLU A 96 16.91 3.55 -28.88
CA GLU A 96 17.98 3.83 -27.91
C GLU A 96 17.80 5.20 -27.21
N LYS A 97 17.48 6.24 -27.98
CA LYS A 97 17.41 7.64 -27.51
C LYS A 97 16.01 8.26 -27.53
N GLU A 98 15.04 7.59 -28.16
CA GLU A 98 13.67 8.08 -28.24
C GLU A 98 12.69 6.91 -28.32
N SER A 99 11.41 7.20 -28.12
CA SER A 99 10.31 6.27 -28.32
C SER A 99 9.37 6.86 -29.36
N ILE A 100 8.90 6.02 -30.28
CA ILE A 100 7.87 6.37 -31.24
C ILE A 100 6.54 5.93 -30.66
N TYR A 101 5.69 6.90 -30.32
CA TYR A 101 4.32 6.68 -29.87
C TYR A 101 3.37 6.85 -31.05
N LYS A 102 2.57 5.83 -31.35
CA LYS A 102 1.49 5.87 -32.34
C LYS A 102 0.17 5.51 -31.69
N LEU A 103 -0.85 6.33 -31.91
CA LEU A 103 -2.22 6.07 -31.50
C LEU A 103 -3.07 5.87 -32.75
N TYR A 104 -3.77 4.74 -32.79
CA TYR A 104 -4.74 4.41 -33.81
C TYR A 104 -6.14 4.36 -33.18
N ARG A 105 -7.12 4.91 -33.90
CA ARG A 105 -8.54 4.67 -33.67
C ARG A 105 -8.98 3.53 -34.59
N ILE A 106 -9.88 2.67 -34.13
CA ILE A 106 -10.46 1.63 -34.98
C ILE A 106 -11.81 2.13 -35.46
N GLU A 107 -11.93 2.32 -36.78
CA GLU A 107 -13.17 2.73 -37.42
C GLU A 107 -13.52 1.73 -38.51
N ASN A 108 -14.69 1.10 -38.41
CA ASN A 108 -15.14 0.04 -39.33
C ASN A 108 -14.10 -1.08 -39.50
N GLY A 109 -13.47 -1.50 -38.39
CA GLY A 109 -12.45 -2.54 -38.35
C GLY A 109 -11.09 -2.13 -38.93
N LYS A 110 -10.89 -0.85 -39.29
CA LYS A 110 -9.62 -0.34 -39.83
C LYS A 110 -8.94 0.57 -38.82
N ARG A 111 -7.62 0.38 -38.66
CA ARG A 111 -6.76 1.26 -37.85
C ARG A 111 -6.52 2.58 -38.60
N ILE A 112 -7.04 3.67 -38.06
CA ILE A 112 -6.82 5.04 -38.52
C ILE A 112 -5.81 5.68 -37.59
N LEU A 113 -4.63 6.05 -38.11
CA LEU A 113 -3.60 6.72 -37.33
C LEU A 113 -4.13 8.10 -36.90
N ALA A 114 -4.31 8.28 -35.59
CA ALA A 114 -4.77 9.53 -35.01
C ALA A 114 -3.61 10.41 -34.58
N ILE A 115 -2.55 9.81 -34.01
CA ILE A 115 -1.38 10.53 -33.50
C ILE A 115 -0.13 9.72 -33.77
N GLU A 116 0.94 10.38 -34.23
CA GLU A 116 2.30 9.87 -34.19
C GLU A 116 3.20 10.92 -33.54
N LYS A 117 3.96 10.53 -32.53
CA LYS A 117 4.88 11.41 -31.78
C LYS A 117 6.19 10.69 -31.53
N ARG A 118 7.30 11.42 -31.66
CA ARG A 118 8.61 11.01 -31.15
C ARG A 118 8.83 11.65 -29.80
N ILE A 119 9.13 10.82 -28.81
CA ILE A 119 9.33 11.23 -27.43
C ILE A 119 10.78 10.91 -27.11
N GLN A 120 11.60 11.90 -26.80
CA GLN A 120 12.98 11.63 -26.36
C GLN A 120 12.93 10.73 -25.12
N ASN A 121 13.73 9.65 -25.13
CA ASN A 121 13.91 8.79 -23.97
C ASN A 121 14.82 9.56 -23.05
N ILE A 122 14.24 10.48 -22.28
CA ILE A 122 15.01 11.27 -21.34
C ILE A 122 15.68 10.27 -20.40
N GLN A 123 17.02 10.25 -20.37
CA GLN A 123 17.71 9.47 -19.37
C GLN A 123 17.24 10.01 -18.02
N HIS A 124 16.79 9.10 -17.14
CA HIS A 124 16.19 9.45 -15.85
C HIS A 124 17.08 10.40 -15.01
N SER A 125 18.39 10.44 -15.26
CA SER A 125 19.33 11.38 -14.63
C SER A 125 19.28 12.81 -15.16
N GLU A 126 18.86 13.04 -16.41
CA GLU A 126 18.76 14.37 -17.03
C GLU A 126 17.35 14.97 -16.85
N ALA A 127 16.31 14.14 -16.82
CA ALA A 127 14.92 14.58 -16.63
C ALA A 127 14.67 15.21 -15.25
N VAL A 128 15.36 14.70 -14.22
CA VAL A 128 15.25 15.16 -12.83
C VAL A 128 15.65 16.64 -12.68
N ASN A 129 16.44 17.20 -13.61
CA ASN A 129 16.87 18.60 -13.57
C ASN A 129 16.15 19.54 -14.56
N MET A 130 15.47 19.04 -15.61
CA MET A 130 14.87 19.91 -16.65
C MET A 130 13.35 19.85 -16.75
N CYS A 131 12.70 18.83 -16.21
CA CYS A 131 11.24 18.81 -16.03
C CYS A 131 10.95 18.77 -14.54
N SER A 132 11.22 19.88 -13.83
CA SER A 132 10.64 20.02 -12.50
C SER A 132 9.13 20.03 -12.69
N TYR A 133 8.44 19.12 -12.02
CA TYR A 133 6.98 19.09 -11.95
C TYR A 133 6.42 20.47 -11.53
N GLU A 134 7.21 21.26 -10.79
CA GLU A 134 7.07 22.70 -10.55
C GLU A 134 6.82 23.54 -11.83
N SER A 135 7.54 23.31 -12.93
CA SER A 135 7.36 24.07 -14.19
C SER A 135 6.06 23.70 -14.91
N PHE A 136 5.61 22.45 -14.79
CA PHE A 136 4.30 22.03 -15.30
C PHE A 136 3.18 22.68 -14.48
N LEU A 137 3.28 22.68 -13.15
CA LEU A 137 2.28 23.31 -12.28
C LEU A 137 2.27 24.84 -12.37
N ASN A 138 3.42 25.49 -12.53
CA ASN A 138 3.50 26.94 -12.74
C ASN A 138 2.88 27.39 -14.08
N SER A 139 2.80 26.48 -15.05
CA SER A 139 2.07 26.74 -16.30
C SER A 139 0.54 26.67 -16.08
N ILE A 140 0.08 25.85 -15.13
CA ILE A 140 -1.33 25.70 -14.75
C ILE A 140 -1.81 26.86 -13.86
N SER A 141 -0.98 27.37 -12.94
CA SER A 141 -1.37 28.51 -12.08
C SER A 141 -1.68 29.79 -12.85
N SER A 142 -1.17 29.92 -14.08
CA SER A 142 -1.49 31.03 -14.99
C SER A 142 -2.91 30.95 -15.58
N LEU A 143 -3.57 29.78 -15.51
CA LEU A 143 -4.95 29.52 -15.92
C LEU A 143 -5.96 29.67 -14.77
N ASP A 144 -5.53 29.57 -13.51
CA ASP A 144 -6.42 29.62 -12.33
C ASP A 144 -7.16 30.97 -12.20
N ASN A 145 -6.52 32.06 -12.62
CA ASN A 145 -7.15 33.40 -12.65
C ASN A 145 -8.29 33.51 -13.68
N LEU A 146 -8.29 32.68 -14.73
CA LEU A 146 -9.32 32.67 -15.77
C LEU A 146 -10.49 31.75 -15.40
N ILE A 147 -10.25 30.72 -14.59
CA ILE A 147 -11.25 29.72 -14.18
C ILE A 147 -12.07 30.21 -12.98
N SER A 148 -11.48 31.01 -12.06
CA SER A 148 -12.19 31.49 -10.86
C SER A 148 -13.47 32.30 -11.16
N ASP A 149 -13.55 32.92 -12.34
CA ASP A 149 -14.72 33.67 -12.80
C ASP A 149 -15.89 32.77 -13.26
N PHE A 150 -15.65 31.46 -13.48
CA PHE A 150 -16.63 30.48 -13.94
C PHE A 150 -17.05 29.44 -12.88
N ASP A 151 -16.35 29.41 -11.73
CA ASP A 151 -16.55 28.43 -10.65
C ASP A 151 -18.00 28.27 -10.18
N PRO A 152 -18.79 29.34 -9.94
CA PRO A 152 -20.16 29.19 -9.43
C PRO A 152 -21.11 28.46 -10.40
N ILE A 153 -20.78 28.44 -11.69
CA ILE A 153 -21.58 27.82 -12.76
C ILE A 153 -21.15 26.37 -12.97
N LEU A 154 -19.85 26.08 -12.95
CA LEU A 154 -19.32 24.72 -13.07
C LEU A 154 -19.61 23.86 -11.83
N GLU A 155 -19.59 24.46 -10.64
CA GLU A 155 -19.95 23.79 -9.36
C GLU A 155 -21.39 23.23 -9.36
N LYS A 156 -22.33 23.93 -10.00
CA LYS A 156 -23.74 23.49 -10.09
C LYS A 156 -23.96 22.35 -11.09
N LEU A 157 -23.07 22.18 -12.06
CA LEU A 157 -23.23 21.20 -13.14
C LEU A 157 -22.59 19.84 -12.83
N ASN A 158 -21.59 19.79 -11.94
CA ASN A 158 -20.82 18.56 -11.66
C ASN A 158 -20.97 18.06 -10.20
N ASN A 159 -22.15 18.23 -9.60
CA ASN A 159 -22.44 17.81 -8.21
C ASN A 159 -21.40 18.31 -7.18
N GLY A 160 -20.87 19.53 -7.35
CA GLY A 160 -19.89 20.11 -6.43
C GLY A 160 -18.45 19.60 -6.58
N PHE A 161 -18.12 18.84 -7.63
CA PHE A 161 -16.74 18.44 -7.95
C PHE A 161 -16.11 19.38 -8.97
N TYR A 162 -14.84 19.72 -8.77
CA TYR A 162 -13.99 20.37 -9.77
C TYR A 162 -12.75 19.52 -10.04
N GLU A 163 -12.15 19.68 -11.22
CA GLU A 163 -10.92 18.99 -11.59
C GLU A 163 -9.72 19.77 -11.07
N PHE A 164 -8.97 19.14 -10.17
CA PHE A 164 -7.80 19.75 -9.53
C PHE A 164 -6.52 19.53 -10.36
N THR A 165 -6.38 18.33 -10.90
CA THR A 165 -5.35 17.94 -11.86
C THR A 165 -5.94 16.80 -12.71
N PRO A 166 -5.46 16.54 -13.94
CA PRO A 166 -5.99 15.45 -14.74
C PRO A 166 -6.08 14.16 -13.93
N GLY A 167 -7.27 13.56 -13.86
CA GLY A 167 -7.48 12.32 -13.12
C GLY A 167 -7.69 12.43 -11.60
N VAL A 168 -7.74 13.64 -11.02
CA VAL A 168 -8.16 13.86 -9.63
C VAL A 168 -9.17 15.01 -9.57
N LYS A 169 -10.32 14.73 -8.94
CA LYS A 169 -11.39 15.70 -8.73
C LYS A 169 -11.62 15.92 -7.24
N ILE A 170 -11.83 17.15 -6.83
CA ILE A 170 -12.06 17.54 -5.43
C ILE A 170 -13.49 18.01 -5.28
N HIS A 171 -14.19 17.50 -4.26
CA HIS A 171 -15.50 17.99 -3.87
C HIS A 171 -15.37 19.27 -3.03
N LYS A 172 -16.25 20.24 -3.27
CA LYS A 172 -16.30 21.54 -2.56
C LYS A 172 -16.26 21.42 -1.04
N SER A 173 -16.82 20.34 -0.48
CA SER A 173 -16.76 20.11 0.97
C SER A 173 -15.35 20.09 1.55
N CYS A 174 -14.35 19.71 0.75
CA CYS A 174 -12.96 19.74 1.21
C CYS A 174 -12.46 21.17 1.33
N LEU A 175 -12.82 22.03 0.37
CA LEU A 175 -12.56 23.46 0.45
C LEU A 175 -13.32 24.11 1.61
N ASP A 176 -14.56 23.72 1.86
CA ASP A 176 -15.32 24.22 3.01
C ASP A 176 -14.71 23.78 4.36
N ASN A 177 -14.04 22.63 4.40
CA ASN A 177 -13.40 22.12 5.60
C ASN A 177 -12.04 22.76 5.86
N PHE A 178 -11.22 22.90 4.81
CA PHE A 178 -9.81 23.24 4.92
C PHE A 178 -9.46 24.63 4.37
N GLY A 179 -10.34 25.27 3.61
CA GLY A 179 -10.05 26.46 2.82
C GLY A 179 -9.33 26.11 1.52
N ASN A 180 -9.58 26.88 0.45
CA ASN A 180 -9.13 26.60 -0.92
C ASN A 180 -7.61 26.37 -0.99
N ASP A 181 -6.83 27.41 -0.72
CA ASP A 181 -5.36 27.38 -0.86
C ASP A 181 -4.71 26.29 0.01
N ASN A 182 -5.26 26.07 1.20
CA ASN A 182 -4.72 25.11 2.16
C ASN A 182 -4.95 23.66 1.72
N PHE A 183 -6.13 23.35 1.20
CA PHE A 183 -6.44 22.00 0.73
C PHE A 183 -5.69 21.67 -0.55
N GLU A 184 -5.64 22.60 -1.50
CA GLU A 184 -4.90 22.40 -2.74
C GLU A 184 -3.42 22.25 -2.48
N THR A 185 -2.83 23.06 -1.60
CA THR A 185 -1.43 22.89 -1.18
C THR A 185 -1.18 21.53 -0.55
N LEU A 186 -2.11 21.04 0.30
CA LEU A 186 -2.01 19.72 0.88
C LEU A 186 -2.01 18.62 -0.19
N MET A 187 -2.92 18.72 -1.17
CA MET A 187 -3.00 17.78 -2.27
C MET A 187 -1.76 17.79 -3.16
N ARG A 188 -1.24 18.98 -3.52
CA ARG A 188 0.03 19.11 -4.27
C ARG A 188 1.17 18.49 -3.49
N ASN A 189 1.36 18.86 -2.22
CA ASN A 189 2.43 18.31 -1.40
C ASN A 189 2.36 16.79 -1.25
N SER A 190 1.17 16.23 -1.09
CA SER A 190 0.95 14.78 -1.04
C SER A 190 1.43 14.09 -2.31
N LEU A 191 0.99 14.57 -3.48
CA LEU A 191 1.41 14.00 -4.76
C LEU A 191 2.91 14.19 -5.00
N ASP A 192 3.44 15.38 -4.77
CA ASP A 192 4.80 15.77 -5.16
C ASP A 192 5.84 15.05 -4.32
N LYS A 193 5.65 15.04 -2.99
CA LYS A 193 6.53 14.33 -2.07
C LYS A 193 6.48 12.82 -2.31
N GLY A 194 5.27 12.27 -2.46
CA GLY A 194 5.08 10.84 -2.70
C GLY A 194 5.73 10.39 -4.02
N MET A 195 5.44 11.06 -5.13
CA MET A 195 6.01 10.75 -6.45
C MET A 195 7.53 10.93 -6.48
N SER A 196 8.05 12.01 -5.89
CA SER A 196 9.49 12.27 -5.83
C SER A 196 10.21 11.19 -5.02
N CYS A 197 9.66 10.83 -3.87
CA CYS A 197 10.17 9.75 -3.02
C CYS A 197 10.16 8.40 -3.75
N LEU A 198 9.07 8.03 -4.42
CA LEU A 198 9.00 6.78 -5.20
C LEU A 198 10.05 6.78 -6.33
N SER A 199 10.22 7.89 -7.05
CA SER A 199 11.23 8.02 -8.10
C SER A 199 12.65 7.86 -7.56
N GLU A 200 12.94 8.47 -6.40
CA GLU A 200 14.22 8.32 -5.70
C GLU A 200 14.45 6.87 -5.27
N LEU A 201 13.46 6.24 -4.62
CA LEU A 201 13.52 4.83 -4.21
C LEU A 201 13.80 3.91 -5.40
N GLY A 202 13.10 4.09 -6.52
CA GLY A 202 13.31 3.31 -7.73
C GLY A 202 14.68 3.54 -8.37
N THR A 203 15.22 4.77 -8.26
CA THR A 203 16.54 5.14 -8.80
C THR A 203 17.68 4.57 -7.96
N ASN A 204 17.53 4.60 -6.62
CA ASN A 204 18.56 4.13 -5.69
C ASN A 204 18.63 2.60 -5.60
N ASN A 205 17.59 1.89 -6.06
CA ASN A 205 17.47 0.43 -5.96
C ASN A 205 17.40 -0.25 -7.34
N LYS A 206 18.08 0.30 -8.35
CA LYS A 206 18.02 -0.16 -9.75
C LYS A 206 18.33 -1.64 -9.98
N GLU A 207 19.11 -2.26 -9.10
CA GLU A 207 19.60 -3.64 -9.25
C GLU A 207 18.81 -4.68 -8.46
N THR A 208 17.89 -4.27 -7.58
CA THR A 208 17.07 -5.19 -6.82
C THR A 208 15.75 -5.43 -7.56
N GLY A 209 15.20 -6.65 -7.53
CA GLY A 209 13.90 -6.99 -8.15
C GLY A 209 12.74 -6.08 -7.68
N ALA A 210 12.93 -5.34 -6.59
CA ALA A 210 12.10 -4.25 -6.08
C ALA A 210 11.84 -3.11 -7.08
N LYS A 211 12.66 -2.99 -8.13
CA LYS A 211 12.39 -2.06 -9.24
C LYS A 211 11.02 -2.32 -9.90
N GLY A 212 10.58 -3.58 -9.94
CA GLY A 212 9.30 -3.95 -10.54
C GLY A 212 8.14 -3.21 -9.87
N GLU A 213 8.06 -3.30 -8.55
CA GLU A 213 6.91 -2.79 -7.80
C GLU A 213 6.84 -1.27 -7.80
N ILE A 214 7.94 -0.58 -7.50
CA ILE A 214 7.97 0.90 -7.55
C ILE A 214 7.67 1.42 -8.95
N ALA A 215 8.21 0.78 -10.00
CA ALA A 215 7.90 1.17 -11.36
C ALA A 215 6.42 0.95 -11.71
N ASN A 216 5.79 -0.12 -11.20
CA ASN A 216 4.35 -0.34 -11.35
C ASN A 216 3.56 0.80 -10.69
N ILE A 217 3.87 1.13 -9.43
CA ILE A 217 3.17 2.20 -8.69
C ILE A 217 3.29 3.52 -9.44
N ILE A 218 4.50 3.91 -9.86
CA ILE A 218 4.74 5.15 -10.62
C ILE A 218 3.96 5.14 -11.93
N ASN A 219 3.94 4.02 -12.65
CA ASN A 219 3.19 3.91 -13.90
C ASN A 219 1.69 4.02 -13.68
N LEU A 220 1.14 3.36 -12.66
CA LEU A 220 -0.28 3.42 -12.30
C LEU A 220 -0.67 4.83 -11.86
N LEU A 221 0.15 5.50 -11.05
CA LEU A 221 -0.05 6.90 -10.68
C LEU A 221 0.01 7.81 -11.90
N ASN A 222 0.94 7.61 -12.83
CA ASN A 222 1.02 8.39 -14.06
C ASN A 222 -0.21 8.18 -14.97
N ILE A 223 -0.72 6.94 -15.06
CA ILE A 223 -1.95 6.64 -15.80
C ILE A 223 -3.14 7.35 -15.12
N GLN A 224 -3.26 7.23 -13.80
CA GLN A 224 -4.28 7.92 -13.02
C GLN A 224 -4.23 9.43 -13.27
N LEU A 225 -3.05 10.05 -13.09
CA LEU A 225 -2.81 11.48 -13.22
C LEU A 225 -2.76 11.99 -14.67
N SER A 226 -2.94 11.11 -15.67
CA SER A 226 -3.03 11.53 -17.08
C SER A 226 -4.44 11.93 -17.50
N GLY A 227 -5.45 11.67 -16.66
CA GLY A 227 -6.86 11.85 -17.01
C GLY A 227 -7.40 10.84 -18.03
N LYS A 228 -6.60 9.85 -18.46
CA LYS A 228 -7.03 8.80 -19.40
C LYS A 228 -7.93 7.73 -18.76
N VAL A 229 -7.94 7.66 -17.44
CA VAL A 229 -8.80 6.75 -16.66
C VAL A 229 -9.78 7.55 -15.83
N LYS A 230 -10.72 6.85 -15.22
CA LYS A 230 -11.72 7.47 -14.36
C LYS A 230 -11.02 8.23 -13.21
N PRO A 231 -11.34 9.51 -12.99
CA PRO A 231 -10.66 10.32 -11.98
C PRO A 231 -11.00 9.87 -10.56
N THR A 232 -10.01 9.92 -9.68
CA THR A 232 -10.21 9.76 -8.24
C THR A 232 -10.95 10.97 -7.69
N SER A 233 -12.09 10.72 -7.06
CA SER A 233 -12.89 11.76 -6.43
C SER A 233 -12.53 11.89 -4.95
N ILE A 234 -12.20 13.09 -4.48
CA ILE A 234 -11.86 13.36 -3.07
C ILE A 234 -13.00 14.13 -2.41
N MET A 235 -13.50 13.63 -1.28
CA MET A 235 -14.63 14.23 -0.56
C MET A 235 -14.37 14.34 0.94
N CYS A 236 -15.05 15.29 1.61
CA CYS A 236 -14.79 15.63 3.01
C CYS A 236 -16.09 15.87 3.83
N ASN A 237 -17.21 15.33 3.36
CA ASN A 237 -18.55 15.53 3.95
C ASN A 237 -19.31 14.21 4.20
N GLN A 238 -18.66 13.06 4.09
CA GLN A 238 -19.31 11.77 4.33
C GLN A 238 -19.63 11.60 5.82
N LYS A 239 -20.90 11.55 6.20
CA LYS A 239 -21.34 11.46 7.61
C LYS A 239 -21.77 10.06 8.04
N ASP A 240 -22.09 9.20 7.08
CA ASP A 240 -22.58 7.83 7.24
C ASP A 240 -21.47 6.79 7.46
N TYR A 241 -20.22 7.23 7.65
CA TYR A 241 -19.08 6.37 7.96
C TYR A 241 -18.68 6.45 9.44
N SER A 242 -18.15 5.34 9.98
CA SER A 242 -17.63 5.29 11.35
C SER A 242 -16.24 5.92 11.44
N TRP A 243 -16.21 7.23 11.65
CA TRP A 243 -14.98 8.03 11.71
C TRP A 243 -14.17 7.90 13.02
N ASP A 244 -14.50 6.96 13.91
CA ASP A 244 -13.76 6.78 15.15
C ASP A 244 -12.35 6.26 14.86
N GLY A 245 -11.33 7.07 15.18
CA GLY A 245 -9.93 6.79 14.89
C GLY A 245 -9.55 6.72 13.41
N THR A 246 -10.45 7.08 12.48
CA THR A 246 -10.18 7.06 11.03
C THR A 246 -9.95 8.48 10.52
N ILE A 247 -8.82 8.70 9.83
CA ILE A 247 -8.46 9.99 9.22
C ILE A 247 -9.05 10.08 7.81
N ALA A 248 -8.85 9.03 7.02
CA ALA A 248 -9.35 8.89 5.66
C ALA A 248 -9.67 7.43 5.36
N PHE A 249 -10.40 7.21 4.27
CA PHE A 249 -10.48 5.90 3.64
C PHE A 249 -10.73 6.03 2.14
N ALA A 250 -10.25 5.07 1.37
CA ALA A 250 -10.46 4.95 -0.06
C ALA A 250 -11.47 3.86 -0.41
N SER A 251 -12.20 4.05 -1.50
CA SER A 251 -12.85 2.93 -2.18
C SER A 251 -11.83 2.07 -2.90
N VAL A 252 -12.10 0.78 -2.91
CA VAL A 252 -11.38 -0.18 -3.74
C VAL A 252 -12.35 -0.69 -4.81
N GLY A 253 -12.01 -0.55 -6.09
CA GLY A 253 -12.86 -0.93 -7.22
C GLY A 253 -14.07 0.00 -7.48
N SER A 254 -15.12 -0.54 -8.11
CA SER A 254 -16.33 0.20 -8.57
C SER A 254 -17.35 0.55 -7.48
N ASN A 255 -16.99 0.44 -6.21
CA ASN A 255 -17.88 0.69 -5.08
C ASN A 255 -18.56 2.06 -5.18
N ARG A 256 -19.89 2.08 -5.02
CA ARG A 256 -20.70 3.30 -5.09
C ARG A 256 -20.91 3.92 -3.71
N HIS A 257 -20.53 5.18 -3.57
CA HIS A 257 -20.90 6.00 -2.43
C HIS A 257 -22.40 6.32 -2.48
N LYS A 258 -23.19 5.71 -1.59
CA LYS A 258 -24.67 5.82 -1.61
C LYS A 258 -25.16 7.27 -1.48
N SER A 259 -24.56 8.05 -0.58
CA SER A 259 -25.04 9.41 -0.28
C SER A 259 -24.73 10.47 -1.36
N TYR A 260 -23.75 10.23 -2.24
CA TYR A 260 -23.34 11.20 -3.28
C TYR A 260 -23.47 10.64 -4.69
N GLY A 261 -23.87 9.36 -4.84
CA GLY A 261 -23.94 8.69 -6.13
C GLY A 261 -22.58 8.53 -6.83
N VAL A 262 -21.46 8.81 -6.15
CA VAL A 262 -20.11 8.74 -6.69
C VAL A 262 -19.69 7.27 -6.79
N ASN A 263 -19.43 6.81 -8.00
CA ASN A 263 -18.83 5.49 -8.23
C ASN A 263 -17.30 5.62 -8.08
N GLY A 264 -16.63 4.66 -7.42
CA GLY A 264 -15.16 4.64 -7.25
C GLY A 264 -14.38 4.74 -8.56
N PRO A 265 -13.11 5.20 -8.54
CA PRO A 265 -12.30 5.44 -7.36
C PRO A 265 -12.62 6.76 -6.64
N PHE A 266 -12.61 6.73 -5.32
CA PHE A 266 -12.79 7.89 -4.44
C PHE A 266 -12.03 7.74 -3.13
N ILE A 267 -11.71 8.86 -2.51
CA ILE A 267 -11.13 9.01 -1.17
C ILE A 267 -12.09 9.89 -0.36
N SER A 268 -12.44 9.47 0.85
CA SER A 268 -13.14 10.33 1.80
C SER A 268 -12.23 10.68 2.98
N LEU A 269 -12.16 11.95 3.31
CA LEU A 269 -11.52 12.46 4.52
C LEU A 269 -12.55 12.67 5.63
N ASN A 270 -12.11 12.50 6.87
CA ASN A 270 -12.96 12.67 8.05
C ASN A 270 -13.57 14.09 8.08
N PRO A 271 -14.91 14.22 8.04
CA PRO A 271 -15.59 15.50 7.94
C PRO A 271 -15.46 16.37 9.19
N LYS A 272 -14.96 15.80 10.30
CA LYS A 272 -14.67 16.53 11.54
C LYS A 272 -13.37 17.32 11.46
N MET A 273 -12.48 16.97 10.52
CA MET A 273 -11.23 17.70 10.28
C MET A 273 -11.54 19.03 9.63
N LYS A 274 -10.92 20.09 10.18
CA LYS A 274 -11.09 21.47 9.73
C LYS A 274 -9.75 22.18 9.74
N SER A 275 -9.63 23.26 8.97
CA SER A 275 -8.45 24.14 9.12
C SER A 275 -8.42 24.83 10.48
N GLY A 276 -7.21 24.89 11.04
CA GLY A 276 -6.87 25.52 12.30
C GLY A 276 -5.99 26.75 12.11
N PHE A 277 -5.50 27.28 13.24
CA PHE A 277 -4.59 28.43 13.25
C PHE A 277 -3.23 28.05 12.62
N LEU A 278 -2.63 28.95 11.84
CA LEU A 278 -1.32 28.75 11.17
C LEU A 278 -1.24 27.48 10.31
N ASN A 279 -2.25 27.22 9.47
CA ASN A 279 -2.28 26.07 8.54
C ASN A 279 -2.22 24.69 9.23
N SER A 280 -2.55 24.63 10.52
CA SER A 280 -2.76 23.36 11.25
C SER A 280 -4.11 22.73 10.90
N ILE A 281 -4.28 21.46 11.22
CA ILE A 281 -5.55 20.75 11.06
C ILE A 281 -6.17 20.54 12.44
N LYS A 282 -7.34 21.13 12.67
CA LYS A 282 -8.14 20.93 13.87
C LYS A 282 -8.88 19.60 13.78
N ASN A 283 -8.89 18.85 14.89
CA ASN A 283 -9.50 17.52 15.00
C ASN A 283 -8.96 16.50 13.99
N GLY A 284 -7.74 16.71 13.51
CA GLY A 284 -7.05 15.81 12.59
C GLY A 284 -5.58 15.66 13.00
N PRO A 285 -4.82 14.89 12.21
CA PRO A 285 -3.40 14.71 12.44
C PRO A 285 -2.60 15.97 12.06
N PRO A 286 -1.29 16.02 12.34
CA PRO A 286 -0.37 16.97 11.71
C PRO A 286 -0.49 17.00 10.18
N LYS A 287 -0.14 18.14 9.57
CA LYS A 287 -0.34 18.35 8.12
C LYS A 287 0.46 17.37 7.27
N ASP A 288 1.72 17.14 7.62
CA ASP A 288 2.61 16.16 7.00
C ASP A 288 2.08 14.73 7.09
N GLU A 289 1.48 14.36 8.23
CA GLU A 289 0.78 13.08 8.37
C GLU A 289 -0.44 13.01 7.46
N LEU A 290 -1.27 14.06 7.37
CA LEU A 290 -2.42 14.06 6.44
C LEU A 290 -1.98 13.99 4.97
N GLU A 291 -0.89 14.67 4.59
CA GLU A 291 -0.30 14.55 3.25
C GLU A 291 0.09 13.10 2.95
N GLY A 292 0.69 12.40 3.91
CA GLY A 292 1.01 10.97 3.80
C GLY A 292 -0.23 10.09 3.69
N VAL A 293 -1.23 10.32 4.53
CA VAL A 293 -2.50 9.58 4.50
C VAL A 293 -3.21 9.74 3.16
N VAL A 294 -3.27 10.95 2.59
CA VAL A 294 -3.86 11.14 1.26
C VAL A 294 -3.12 10.33 0.19
N PHE A 295 -1.79 10.29 0.25
CA PHE A 295 -0.99 9.50 -0.67
C PHE A 295 -1.24 7.99 -0.50
N HIS A 296 -1.34 7.54 0.74
CA HIS A 296 -1.71 6.17 1.09
C HIS A 296 -3.07 5.77 0.51
N GLU A 297 -4.08 6.63 0.65
CA GLU A 297 -5.43 6.37 0.12
C GLU A 297 -5.45 6.36 -1.41
N LEU A 298 -4.59 7.15 -2.07
CA LEU A 298 -4.40 7.06 -3.52
C LEU A 298 -3.87 5.68 -3.93
N LEU A 299 -2.93 5.10 -3.19
CA LEU A 299 -2.43 3.75 -3.47
C LEU A 299 -3.54 2.70 -3.33
N HIS A 300 -4.48 2.87 -2.41
CA HIS A 300 -5.66 2.02 -2.33
C HIS A 300 -6.55 2.07 -3.57
N ASN A 301 -6.71 3.25 -4.20
CA ASN A 301 -7.43 3.36 -5.47
C ASN A 301 -6.72 2.67 -6.64
N LEU A 302 -5.41 2.40 -6.52
CA LEU A 302 -4.64 1.62 -7.52
C LEU A 302 -4.71 0.10 -7.27
N GLY A 303 -5.44 -0.35 -6.25
CA GLY A 303 -5.63 -1.77 -5.94
C GLY A 303 -4.75 -2.33 -4.82
N TYR A 304 -3.86 -1.53 -4.23
CA TYR A 304 -3.08 -1.95 -3.05
C TYR A 304 -4.02 -2.08 -1.84
N ARG A 305 -3.98 -3.18 -1.09
CA ARG A 305 -4.91 -3.42 0.04
C ARG A 305 -4.17 -3.90 1.28
N HIS A 306 -4.65 -3.49 2.45
CA HIS A 306 -4.11 -3.99 3.73
C HIS A 306 -4.31 -5.49 3.90
N GLY A 307 -3.28 -6.16 4.44
CA GLY A 307 -3.31 -7.58 4.75
C GLY A 307 -3.51 -8.51 3.56
N HIS A 308 -3.26 -8.04 2.32
CA HIS A 308 -3.18 -8.84 1.11
C HIS A 308 -1.77 -8.68 0.54
N GLY A 309 -0.88 -9.63 0.86
CA GLY A 309 0.54 -9.52 0.50
C GLY A 309 1.29 -8.45 1.30
N VAL A 310 2.20 -7.76 0.61
CA VAL A 310 3.04 -6.68 1.17
C VAL A 310 2.21 -5.39 1.27
N ASP A 311 2.18 -4.77 2.44
CA ASP A 311 1.40 -3.56 2.71
C ASP A 311 2.14 -2.31 2.23
N VAL A 312 2.19 -2.17 0.91
CA VAL A 312 2.87 -1.08 0.21
C VAL A 312 2.31 0.29 0.62
N SER A 313 0.99 0.39 0.88
CA SER A 313 0.35 1.66 1.26
C SER A 313 0.99 2.27 2.51
N TYR A 314 1.01 1.54 3.64
CA TYR A 314 1.65 2.02 4.86
C TYR A 314 3.18 2.14 4.72
N GLY A 315 3.80 1.22 3.97
CA GLY A 315 5.23 1.27 3.70
C GLY A 315 5.62 2.60 3.03
N CYS A 316 4.90 3.00 1.98
CA CYS A 316 5.18 4.21 1.23
C CYS A 316 4.77 5.48 1.98
N GLU A 317 3.66 5.46 2.71
CA GLU A 317 3.28 6.56 3.61
C GLU A 317 4.42 6.90 4.56
N VAL A 318 4.87 5.92 5.35
CA VAL A 318 5.88 6.18 6.38
C VAL A 318 7.26 6.41 5.76
N CYS A 319 7.60 5.73 4.66
CA CYS A 319 8.88 5.96 3.99
C CYS A 319 9.00 7.41 3.49
N CYS A 320 7.95 7.91 2.83
CA CYS A 320 8.00 9.18 2.12
C CYS A 320 7.64 10.39 2.99
N PHE A 321 6.78 10.22 3.99
CA PHE A 321 6.23 11.33 4.76
C PHE A 321 6.67 11.36 6.23
N SER A 322 7.23 10.26 6.77
CA SER A 322 7.66 10.24 8.16
C SER A 322 9.10 10.71 8.36
N ASP A 323 9.28 11.52 9.40
CA ASP A 323 10.59 11.87 9.97
C ASP A 323 11.10 10.83 10.99
N ASN A 324 10.33 9.79 11.29
CA ASN A 324 10.73 8.75 12.22
C ASN A 324 11.83 7.86 11.60
N LYS A 325 13.09 8.25 11.81
CA LYS A 325 14.28 7.51 11.37
C LYS A 325 14.29 6.03 11.81
N SER A 326 13.68 5.70 12.94
CA SER A 326 13.65 4.33 13.46
C SER A 326 12.69 3.42 12.71
N ALA A 327 11.65 3.98 12.08
CA ALA A 327 10.68 3.27 11.24
C ALA A 327 11.02 3.34 9.75
N LYS A 328 11.62 4.45 9.31
CA LYS A 328 11.80 4.81 7.89
C LYS A 328 12.50 3.73 7.07
N ALA A 329 13.59 3.13 7.57
CA ALA A 329 14.29 2.08 6.83
C ALA A 329 13.40 0.85 6.54
N SER A 330 12.68 0.36 7.55
CA SER A 330 11.74 -0.75 7.37
C SER A 330 10.55 -0.35 6.51
N ALA A 331 10.03 0.87 6.66
CA ALA A 331 8.97 1.39 5.81
C ALA A 331 9.37 1.42 4.33
N CYS A 332 10.59 1.88 4.04
CA CYS A 332 11.09 1.94 2.67
C CYS A 332 11.32 0.53 2.08
N ASN A 333 11.80 -0.44 2.86
CA ASN A 333 11.85 -1.84 2.40
C ASN A 333 10.45 -2.38 2.04
N ILE A 334 9.43 -2.02 2.83
CA ILE A 334 8.04 -2.39 2.57
C ILE A 334 7.51 -1.73 1.30
N CYS A 335 7.72 -0.41 1.16
CA CYS A 335 7.33 0.34 -0.03
C CYS A 335 7.99 -0.22 -1.30
N LEU A 336 9.27 -0.62 -1.20
CA LEU A 336 10.04 -1.24 -2.28
C LEU A 336 9.49 -2.61 -2.69
N GLY A 337 8.70 -3.28 -1.84
CA GLY A 337 8.30 -4.67 -2.09
C GLY A 337 9.50 -5.63 -2.16
N ALA A 338 10.57 -5.36 -1.41
CA ALA A 338 11.85 -6.06 -1.50
C ALA A 338 11.85 -7.45 -0.83
N TYR A 339 10.80 -8.23 -1.06
CA TYR A 339 10.57 -9.53 -0.44
C TYR A 339 10.29 -10.60 -1.49
N ASP A 340 10.38 -11.87 -1.11
CA ASP A 340 10.07 -12.96 -2.03
C ASP A 340 8.57 -12.99 -2.37
N PRO A 341 8.16 -12.69 -3.62
CA PRO A 341 6.75 -12.66 -3.99
C PRO A 341 6.09 -14.04 -3.94
N LYS A 342 6.87 -15.14 -3.89
CA LYS A 342 6.36 -16.51 -3.73
C LYS A 342 6.13 -16.87 -2.26
N ASN A 343 6.64 -16.06 -1.33
CA ASN A 343 6.52 -16.30 0.10
C ASN A 343 5.70 -15.18 0.75
N GLU A 344 4.39 -15.39 0.83
CA GLU A 344 3.46 -14.49 1.52
C GLU A 344 3.87 -14.20 2.98
N ILE A 345 4.70 -15.04 3.60
CA ILE A 345 5.18 -14.90 4.98
C ILE A 345 6.72 -14.83 5.00
N ASP A 346 7.28 -13.92 4.19
CA ASP A 346 8.70 -13.61 4.24
C ASP A 346 9.11 -13.11 5.64
N PRO A 347 10.07 -13.75 6.33
CA PRO A 347 10.52 -13.32 7.64
C PRO A 347 11.11 -11.90 7.67
N ASN A 348 11.70 -11.42 6.58
CA ASN A 348 12.16 -10.02 6.46
C ASN A 348 10.98 -9.06 6.45
N TYR A 349 9.95 -9.37 5.66
CA TYR A 349 8.74 -8.57 5.61
C TYR A 349 8.07 -8.50 6.99
N LEU A 350 7.92 -9.65 7.65
CA LEU A 350 7.34 -9.71 8.99
C LEU A 350 8.12 -8.85 9.99
N ARG A 351 9.46 -8.88 9.92
CA ARG A 351 10.34 -8.08 10.79
C ARG A 351 10.25 -6.59 10.52
N ASP A 352 10.22 -6.19 9.25
CA ASP A 352 10.09 -4.80 8.85
C ASP A 352 8.71 -4.26 9.23
N MET A 353 7.65 -5.03 9.00
CA MET A 353 6.29 -4.67 9.36
C MET A 353 6.13 -4.51 10.88
N ALA A 354 6.65 -5.48 11.65
CA ALA A 354 6.65 -5.40 13.11
C ALA A 354 7.45 -4.20 13.63
N THR A 355 8.59 -3.89 13.00
CA THR A 355 9.38 -2.69 13.31
C THR A 355 8.57 -1.43 13.05
N LEU A 356 7.99 -1.31 11.84
CA LEU A 356 7.17 -0.19 11.41
C LEU A 356 6.06 0.07 12.43
N SER A 357 5.26 -0.96 12.73
CA SER A 357 4.15 -0.89 13.70
C SER A 357 4.62 -0.51 15.10
N SER A 358 5.73 -1.08 15.57
CA SER A 358 6.24 -0.80 16.93
C SER A 358 6.72 0.64 17.13
N GLU A 359 7.23 1.29 16.08
CA GLU A 359 7.79 2.64 16.15
C GLU A 359 6.79 3.73 15.74
N THR A 360 5.73 3.38 15.00
CA THR A 360 4.68 4.33 14.55
C THR A 360 3.36 4.19 15.31
N GLY A 361 3.13 3.06 15.98
CA GLY A 361 1.84 2.75 16.61
C GLY A 361 0.79 2.21 15.63
N LEU A 362 1.14 2.03 14.36
CA LEU A 362 0.28 1.35 13.39
C LEU A 362 -0.01 -0.09 13.82
N VAL A 363 -1.20 -0.58 13.51
CA VAL A 363 -1.64 -1.95 13.85
C VAL A 363 -1.49 -2.94 12.68
N SER A 364 -0.87 -2.52 11.58
CA SER A 364 -0.72 -3.31 10.36
C SER A 364 0.03 -4.62 10.58
N ALA A 365 1.08 -4.63 11.40
CA ALA A 365 1.78 -5.86 11.78
C ALA A 365 0.87 -6.85 12.49
N GLU A 366 0.03 -6.39 13.41
CA GLU A 366 -0.86 -7.27 14.16
C GLU A 366 -1.93 -7.88 13.25
N ILE A 367 -2.54 -7.07 12.38
CA ILE A 367 -3.52 -7.56 11.41
C ILE A 367 -2.88 -8.65 10.54
N PHE A 368 -1.67 -8.39 10.02
CA PHE A 368 -0.94 -9.35 9.22
C PHE A 368 -0.58 -10.62 10.02
N ILE A 369 -0.03 -10.47 11.23
CA ILE A 369 0.35 -11.58 12.10
C ILE A 369 -0.87 -12.44 12.42
N TYR A 370 -1.98 -11.85 12.85
CA TYR A 370 -3.15 -12.60 13.32
C TYR A 370 -3.85 -13.34 12.18
N LYS A 371 -3.99 -12.72 11.00
CA LYS A 371 -4.50 -13.40 9.79
C LYS A 371 -3.66 -14.62 9.40
N ASN A 372 -2.37 -14.58 9.69
CA ASN A 372 -1.41 -15.60 9.25
C ASN A 372 -0.87 -16.47 10.38
N ILE A 373 -1.37 -16.33 11.61
CA ILE A 373 -0.62 -16.72 12.81
C ILE A 373 -0.25 -18.20 12.86
N SER A 374 -1.14 -19.06 12.37
CA SER A 374 -0.91 -20.51 12.28
C SER A 374 0.10 -20.87 11.19
N ARG A 375 0.20 -20.07 10.12
CA ARG A 375 1.11 -20.30 8.98
C ARG A 375 2.54 -19.80 9.24
N ILE A 376 2.74 -18.84 10.15
CA ILE A 376 4.08 -18.26 10.40
C ILE A 376 5.03 -19.30 11.00
N PRO A 377 6.16 -19.64 10.37
CA PRO A 377 7.11 -20.62 10.93
C PRO A 377 7.65 -20.19 12.31
N VAL A 378 7.79 -21.13 13.24
CA VAL A 378 8.35 -20.85 14.57
C VAL A 378 9.87 -20.93 14.49
N ASN A 379 10.51 -19.79 14.27
CA ASN A 379 11.96 -19.61 14.31
C ASN A 379 12.30 -18.31 15.04
N GLN A 380 13.58 -18.10 15.40
CA GLN A 380 13.99 -16.95 16.22
C GLN A 380 13.55 -15.61 15.62
N LYS A 381 13.75 -15.43 14.31
CA LYS A 381 13.40 -14.19 13.61
C LYS A 381 11.90 -13.89 13.67
N ASN A 382 11.06 -14.91 13.50
CA ASN A 382 9.61 -14.75 13.59
C ASN A 382 9.14 -14.58 15.04
N ILE A 383 9.76 -15.24 16.02
CA ILE A 383 9.51 -15.01 17.45
C ILE A 383 9.76 -13.54 17.79
N ASP A 384 10.91 -13.00 17.38
CA ASP A 384 11.28 -11.60 17.65
C ASP A 384 10.36 -10.62 16.92
N SER A 385 9.86 -10.99 15.74
CA SER A 385 8.93 -10.17 14.96
C SER A 385 7.52 -10.17 15.56
N VAL A 386 7.03 -11.33 16.03
CA VAL A 386 5.78 -11.39 16.80
C VAL A 386 5.91 -10.58 18.09
N PHE A 387 7.02 -10.72 18.82
CA PHE A 387 7.27 -9.92 20.01
C PHE A 387 7.25 -8.41 19.73
N LEU A 388 7.92 -7.95 18.67
CA LEU A 388 7.86 -6.54 18.25
C LEU A 388 6.44 -6.09 17.87
N GLY A 389 5.70 -6.92 17.14
CA GLY A 389 4.32 -6.62 16.74
C GLY A 389 3.39 -6.41 17.94
N LEU A 390 3.67 -7.07 19.07
CA LEU A 390 2.92 -6.90 20.33
C LEU A 390 3.21 -5.57 21.06
N ALA A 391 4.20 -4.79 20.62
CA ALA A 391 4.58 -3.54 21.30
C ALA A 391 3.45 -2.49 21.32
N THR A 392 2.58 -2.50 20.32
CA THR A 392 1.38 -1.64 20.21
C THR A 392 0.36 -1.92 21.31
N ARG A 393 0.35 -3.13 21.90
CA ARG A 393 -0.50 -3.53 23.02
C ARG A 393 0.09 -3.20 24.38
N GLY A 394 1.36 -2.80 24.40
CA GLY A 394 2.04 -2.29 25.57
C GLY A 394 2.89 -3.33 26.31
N PRO A 395 3.72 -2.87 27.26
CA PRO A 395 4.79 -3.67 27.84
C PRO A 395 4.30 -4.83 28.72
N GLY A 396 3.06 -4.82 29.20
CA GLY A 396 2.47 -5.94 29.94
C GLY A 396 2.24 -7.17 29.07
N VAL A 397 1.72 -6.99 27.86
CA VAL A 397 1.59 -8.08 26.87
C VAL A 397 2.97 -8.62 26.48
N MET A 398 3.95 -7.73 26.29
CA MET A 398 5.32 -8.14 25.95
C MET A 398 5.99 -8.95 27.08
N GLN A 399 5.86 -8.50 28.33
CA GLN A 399 6.38 -9.20 29.50
C GLN A 399 5.81 -10.61 29.59
N GLU A 400 4.50 -10.73 29.37
CA GLU A 400 3.79 -11.99 29.49
C GLU A 400 4.09 -12.93 28.32
N PHE A 401 4.31 -12.40 27.10
CA PHE A 401 4.80 -13.17 25.97
C PHE A 401 6.16 -13.78 26.27
N MET A 402 7.11 -12.98 26.75
CA MET A 402 8.44 -13.48 27.14
C MET A 402 8.34 -14.58 28.21
N ARG A 403 7.47 -14.42 29.20
CA ARG A 403 7.24 -15.40 30.26
C ARG A 403 6.74 -16.73 29.70
N GLN A 404 5.68 -16.70 28.89
CA GLN A 404 5.03 -17.92 28.40
C GLN A 404 5.83 -18.64 27.29
N ILE A 405 6.56 -17.93 26.43
CA ILE A 405 7.42 -18.62 25.44
C ILE A 405 8.62 -19.31 26.12
N LYS A 406 9.11 -18.76 27.24
CA LYS A 406 10.19 -19.35 28.03
C LYS A 406 9.77 -20.69 28.65
N GLU A 407 8.52 -20.82 29.06
CA GLU A 407 7.93 -22.09 29.50
C GLU A 407 7.90 -23.15 28.38
N ARG A 408 8.00 -22.73 27.12
CA ARG A 408 8.14 -23.61 25.95
C ARG A 408 9.59 -23.82 25.50
N GLY A 409 10.57 -23.37 26.29
CA GLY A 409 12.00 -23.47 25.94
C GLY A 409 12.44 -22.54 24.81
N LEU A 410 11.69 -21.47 24.55
CA LEU A 410 11.98 -20.44 23.54
C LEU A 410 12.28 -19.11 24.23
N GLU A 411 13.04 -18.24 23.57
CA GLU A 411 13.37 -16.91 24.11
C GLU A 411 13.27 -15.84 23.02
N VAL A 412 13.07 -14.58 23.44
CA VAL A 412 13.21 -13.42 22.55
C VAL A 412 14.68 -13.05 22.51
N SER A 413 15.24 -12.84 21.31
CA SER A 413 16.64 -12.45 21.18
C SER A 413 16.86 -11.06 21.76
N GLU A 414 18.07 -10.75 22.25
CA GLU A 414 18.44 -9.39 22.63
C GLU A 414 19.16 -8.63 21.49
N ASP A 415 18.97 -9.08 20.25
CA ASP A 415 19.75 -8.60 19.12
C ASP A 415 19.27 -7.21 18.65
N GLY A 416 20.19 -6.24 18.78
CA GLY A 416 19.99 -4.85 18.38
C GLY A 416 19.45 -3.95 19.50
N SER A 417 19.75 -2.66 19.38
CA SER A 417 19.35 -1.64 20.36
C SER A 417 17.83 -1.53 20.54
N ARG A 418 17.08 -1.70 19.45
CA ARG A 418 15.60 -1.69 19.46
C ARG A 418 15.06 -2.80 20.35
N MET A 419 15.58 -4.02 20.21
CA MET A 419 15.06 -5.15 20.95
C MET A 419 15.34 -5.02 22.45
N LYS A 420 16.57 -4.63 22.80
CA LYS A 420 16.96 -4.30 24.17
C LYS A 420 16.06 -3.22 24.80
N LYS A 421 15.68 -2.19 24.03
CA LYS A 421 14.74 -1.13 24.48
C LYS A 421 13.38 -1.72 24.87
N TYR A 422 12.79 -2.59 24.06
CA TYR A 422 11.48 -3.18 24.33
C TYR A 422 11.52 -4.22 25.45
N ILE A 423 12.52 -5.11 25.47
CA ILE A 423 12.75 -6.07 26.56
C ILE A 423 12.91 -5.34 27.90
N LYS A 424 13.69 -4.26 27.95
CA LYS A 424 13.85 -3.44 29.16
C LYS A 424 12.54 -2.81 29.62
N LYS A 425 11.69 -2.36 28.70
CA LYS A 425 10.35 -1.83 29.04
C LYS A 425 9.45 -2.93 29.59
N ALA A 426 9.43 -4.11 28.97
CA ALA A 426 8.66 -5.27 29.42
C ALA A 426 9.09 -5.73 30.82
N ASN A 427 10.40 -5.88 31.06
CA ASN A 427 10.94 -6.31 32.35
C ASN A 427 10.65 -5.33 33.50
N ARG A 428 10.43 -4.03 33.20
CA ARG A 428 10.11 -2.99 34.19
C ARG A 428 8.61 -2.80 34.40
N TYR A 429 7.77 -3.46 33.62
CA TYR A 429 6.34 -3.30 33.69
C TYR A 429 5.78 -3.81 35.02
N ARG A 430 4.82 -3.06 35.56
CA ARG A 430 3.99 -3.45 36.69
C ARG A 430 2.52 -3.30 36.26
N PRO A 431 1.69 -4.34 36.38
CA PRO A 431 0.27 -4.25 36.04
C PRO A 431 -0.42 -3.12 36.80
N VAL A 432 -1.34 -2.42 36.13
CA VAL A 432 -2.12 -1.34 36.74
C VAL A 432 -2.99 -1.88 37.87
N ASN A 433 -3.60 -3.05 37.66
CA ASN A 433 -4.38 -3.79 38.62
C ASN A 433 -4.37 -5.30 38.25
N LYS A 434 -4.96 -6.13 39.10
CA LYS A 434 -5.05 -7.59 38.89
C LYS A 434 -5.81 -7.97 37.62
N PHE A 435 -6.86 -7.21 37.28
CA PHE A 435 -7.66 -7.46 36.09
C PHE A 435 -6.83 -7.29 34.81
N ILE A 436 -6.10 -6.18 34.64
CA ILE A 436 -5.22 -5.96 33.49
C ILE A 436 -4.12 -7.03 33.40
N ALA A 437 -3.59 -7.51 34.53
CA ALA A 437 -2.64 -8.62 34.53
C ALA A 437 -3.25 -9.90 33.93
N GLN A 438 -4.47 -10.26 34.34
CA GLN A 438 -5.21 -11.42 33.81
C GLN A 438 -5.55 -11.26 32.33
N VAL A 439 -5.84 -10.03 31.89
CA VAL A 439 -6.11 -9.74 30.47
C VAL A 439 -4.85 -9.94 29.63
N ASN A 440 -3.71 -9.41 30.06
CA ASN A 440 -2.42 -9.63 29.38
C ASN A 440 -2.10 -11.12 29.27
N GLU A 441 -2.27 -11.89 30.35
CA GLU A 441 -2.06 -13.34 30.39
C GLU A 441 -2.90 -14.08 29.38
N ALA A 442 -4.22 -13.90 29.43
CA ALA A 442 -5.13 -14.60 28.54
C ALA A 442 -4.94 -14.20 27.07
N TYR A 443 -4.69 -12.91 26.81
CA TYR A 443 -4.40 -12.40 25.47
C TYR A 443 -3.14 -13.06 24.88
N VAL A 444 -2.04 -13.06 25.63
CA VAL A 444 -0.78 -13.69 25.20
C VAL A 444 -0.95 -15.20 25.03
N SER A 445 -1.67 -15.87 25.92
CA SER A 445 -1.94 -17.30 25.78
C SER A 445 -2.67 -17.59 24.46
N ALA A 446 -3.59 -16.73 24.05
CA ALA A 446 -4.25 -16.88 22.75
C ALA A 446 -3.24 -16.71 21.59
N VAL A 447 -2.42 -15.66 21.62
CA VAL A 447 -1.36 -15.44 20.62
C VAL A 447 -0.41 -16.63 20.53
N ILE A 448 0.07 -17.14 21.66
CA ILE A 448 0.98 -18.30 21.72
C ILE A 448 0.30 -19.58 21.23
N THR A 449 -0.95 -19.84 21.61
CA THR A 449 -1.68 -21.00 21.08
C THR A 449 -1.93 -20.89 19.57
N GLY A 450 -2.17 -19.68 19.05
CA GLY A 450 -2.26 -19.45 17.60
C GLY A 450 -0.91 -19.65 16.89
N PHE A 451 0.17 -19.09 17.45
CA PHE A 451 1.48 -19.01 16.80
C PHE A 451 2.35 -20.25 16.99
N ILE A 452 2.50 -20.73 18.23
CA ILE A 452 3.36 -21.87 18.56
C ILE A 452 2.58 -23.18 18.37
N ASP A 453 1.38 -23.27 18.94
CA ASP A 453 0.60 -24.51 18.91
C ASP A 453 -0.17 -24.72 17.60
N LYS A 454 -0.20 -23.70 16.73
CA LYS A 454 -0.91 -23.68 15.44
C LYS A 454 -2.42 -23.87 15.55
N GLN A 455 -3.01 -23.44 16.66
CA GLN A 455 -4.43 -23.63 16.98
C GLN A 455 -5.17 -22.30 17.15
N ALA A 456 -5.23 -21.48 16.09
CA ALA A 456 -5.88 -20.16 16.11
C ALA A 456 -7.36 -20.24 16.57
N THR A 457 -8.15 -21.17 16.03
CA THR A 457 -9.57 -21.32 16.42
C THR A 457 -9.74 -21.68 17.91
N THR A 458 -8.91 -22.59 18.44
CA THR A 458 -8.90 -22.93 19.87
C THR A 458 -8.51 -21.73 20.73
N ALA A 459 -7.51 -20.95 20.29
CA ALA A 459 -7.06 -19.75 20.97
C ALA A 459 -8.18 -18.72 21.10
N LYS A 460 -8.88 -18.43 20.00
CA LYS A 460 -10.06 -17.54 19.97
C LYS A 460 -11.17 -18.01 20.91
N PHE A 461 -11.52 -19.29 20.84
CA PHE A 461 -12.54 -19.85 21.73
C PHE A 461 -12.15 -19.71 23.21
N LYS A 462 -10.91 -20.02 23.57
CA LYS A 462 -10.41 -19.88 24.95
C LYS A 462 -10.39 -18.43 25.43
N LEU A 463 -9.99 -17.48 24.56
CA LEU A 463 -9.96 -16.06 24.89
C LEU A 463 -11.37 -15.51 25.15
N SER A 464 -12.30 -15.75 24.22
CA SER A 464 -13.68 -15.23 24.30
C SER A 464 -14.47 -15.70 25.53
N ARG A 465 -14.10 -16.85 26.12
CA ARG A 465 -14.69 -17.33 27.38
C ARG A 465 -14.13 -16.63 28.62
N LYS A 466 -12.96 -16.01 28.51
CA LYS A 466 -12.30 -15.33 29.63
C LYS A 466 -12.55 -13.83 29.61
N ILE A 467 -12.46 -13.20 28.43
CA ILE A 467 -12.47 -11.74 28.26
C ILE A 467 -13.22 -11.41 26.98
N LYS A 468 -14.04 -10.36 27.03
CA LYS A 468 -14.68 -9.78 25.85
C LYS A 468 -14.11 -8.40 25.55
N SER A 469 -13.97 -8.09 24.27
CA SER A 469 -13.57 -6.76 23.80
C SER A 469 -14.52 -5.65 24.29
N SER A 470 -15.82 -5.94 24.41
CA SER A 470 -16.85 -5.02 24.95
C SER A 470 -16.56 -4.56 26.37
N ASP A 471 -16.18 -5.49 27.25
CA ASP A 471 -15.98 -5.21 28.67
C ASP A 471 -14.76 -4.30 28.87
N LEU A 472 -13.72 -4.50 28.04
CA LEU A 472 -12.54 -3.64 28.01
C LEU A 472 -12.85 -2.25 27.44
N ARG A 473 -13.74 -2.13 26.45
CA ARG A 473 -14.19 -0.83 25.92
C ARG A 473 -14.99 -0.05 26.97
N GLU A 474 -15.80 -0.73 27.77
CA GLU A 474 -16.51 -0.10 28.88
C GLU A 474 -15.53 0.53 29.87
N ILE A 475 -14.50 -0.21 30.30
CA ILE A 475 -13.46 0.33 31.20
C ILE A 475 -12.67 1.45 30.52
N ALA A 476 -12.36 1.33 29.23
CA ALA A 476 -11.70 2.38 28.46
C ALA A 476 -12.49 3.70 28.45
N SER A 477 -13.83 3.63 28.52
CA SER A 477 -14.70 4.81 28.52
C SER A 477 -14.77 5.55 29.87
N ARG A 478 -14.34 4.93 30.97
CA ARG A 478 -14.45 5.49 32.32
C ARG A 478 -13.38 6.54 32.66
N ASN A 479 -12.36 6.69 31.81
CA ASN A 479 -11.23 7.60 32.02
C ASN A 479 -10.50 7.37 33.37
N GLU A 480 -10.38 6.11 33.78
CA GLU A 480 -9.69 5.63 34.96
C GLU A 480 -8.23 5.25 34.64
N ARG A 481 -7.45 4.90 35.68
CA ARG A 481 -6.02 4.59 35.55
C ARG A 481 -5.72 3.45 34.56
N ASP A 482 -6.66 2.53 34.36
CA ASP A 482 -6.54 1.40 33.45
C ASP A 482 -7.23 1.60 32.10
N SER A 483 -7.84 2.76 31.84
CA SER A 483 -8.57 3.01 30.59
C SER A 483 -7.69 2.94 29.35
N GLU A 484 -6.46 3.48 29.41
CA GLU A 484 -5.53 3.41 28.28
C GLU A 484 -5.12 1.96 27.94
N ALA A 485 -4.76 1.19 28.98
CA ALA A 485 -4.41 -0.22 28.83
C ALA A 485 -5.60 -1.02 28.29
N SER A 486 -6.80 -0.77 28.83
CA SER A 486 -8.04 -1.42 28.39
C SER A 486 -8.38 -1.09 26.94
N SER A 487 -8.20 0.17 26.50
CA SER A 487 -8.43 0.57 25.10
C SER A 487 -7.49 -0.17 24.12
N LYS A 488 -6.21 -0.29 24.48
CA LYS A 488 -5.22 -1.02 23.68
C LYS A 488 -5.53 -2.51 23.63
N LEU A 489 -5.88 -3.11 24.76
CA LEU A 489 -6.21 -4.53 24.86
C LEU A 489 -7.54 -4.87 24.17
N ALA A 490 -8.56 -4.01 24.30
CA ALA A 490 -9.86 -4.20 23.65
C ALA A 490 -9.72 -4.39 22.14
N ARG A 491 -8.93 -3.52 21.50
CA ARG A 491 -8.62 -3.58 20.07
C ARG A 491 -7.89 -4.87 19.70
N GLY A 492 -6.94 -5.33 20.52
CA GLY A 492 -6.24 -6.59 20.29
C GLY A 492 -7.18 -7.79 20.40
N VAL A 493 -8.00 -7.85 21.46
CA VAL A 493 -8.97 -8.93 21.68
C VAL A 493 -9.95 -9.01 20.52
N GLU A 494 -10.47 -7.87 20.07
CA GLU A 494 -11.36 -7.79 18.90
C GLU A 494 -10.70 -8.32 17.62
N MET A 495 -9.42 -8.00 17.38
CA MET A 495 -8.70 -8.54 16.22
C MET A 495 -8.55 -10.05 16.30
N ILE A 496 -8.26 -10.63 17.48
CA ILE A 496 -8.23 -12.08 17.65
C ILE A 496 -9.62 -12.68 17.43
N GLU A 497 -10.68 -12.06 17.95
CA GLU A 497 -12.06 -12.49 17.75
C GLU A 497 -12.46 -12.48 16.26
N GLN A 498 -11.90 -11.59 15.44
CA GLN A 498 -12.24 -11.47 14.02
C GLN A 498 -11.33 -12.28 13.09
N LEU A 499 -10.03 -12.40 13.41
CA LEU A 499 -9.00 -12.87 12.46
C LEU A 499 -8.47 -14.28 12.74
N PHE A 500 -8.65 -14.81 13.96
CA PHE A 500 -8.41 -16.23 14.26
C PHE A 500 -9.66 -17.07 13.94
#